data_AF-W9CI10-F1
#
_entry.id   AF-W9CI10-F1
#
_cell.length_a   1.000
_cell.length_b   1.000
_cell.length_c   1.000
_cell.angle_alpha   90.00
_cell.angle_beta   90.00
_cell.angle_gamma   90.00
#
_symmetry.space_group_name_H-M   'P 1'
#
loop_
_entity.id
_entity.type
_entity.pdbx_description
1 polymer ?
#
loop_
_entity_poly.entity_id
_entity_poly.type
_entity_poly.pdbx_seq_one_letter_code
_entity_poly.pdbx_strand_id
1 'polypeptide(L)'
;MKFSYVAIGLGAASVVSAQAACTSAVSAVPTCGVSCINSAVAAHCTGTNNYACECAPATFTSIENAAANCVIGACGLITATAIAAAWLSFKDWHKDMREYGMLLAE
;
A
#
# COMPACT_ATOMS: atom_id res chain seq x y z
N MET A 1 24.16 12.26 4.48
CA MET A 1 25.11 12.06 3.36
C MET A 1 24.51 12.67 2.11
N LYS A 2 25.37 13.24 1.28
CA LYS A 2 25.06 14.08 0.11
C LYS A 2 24.49 13.24 -1.03
N PHE A 3 23.30 13.56 -1.52
CA PHE A 3 22.81 13.11 -2.82
C PHE A 3 22.14 14.27 -3.58
N SER A 4 22.99 15.19 -4.06
CA SER A 4 22.70 15.86 -5.32
C SER A 4 22.98 14.87 -6.43
N TYR A 5 21.96 14.24 -7.02
CA TYR A 5 22.04 13.75 -8.39
C TYR A 5 20.64 13.75 -8.99
N VAL A 6 20.42 14.70 -9.90
CA VAL A 6 19.60 14.60 -11.11
C VAL A 6 18.36 13.69 -11.01
N ALA A 7 17.18 14.28 -10.93
CA ALA A 7 15.93 13.59 -11.27
C ALA A 7 15.00 14.48 -12.12
N ILE A 8 15.56 15.13 -13.15
CA ILE A 8 14.76 15.57 -14.30
C ILE A 8 14.76 14.38 -15.27
N GLY A 9 13.78 13.48 -15.15
CA GLY A 9 13.58 12.40 -16.14
C GLY A 9 12.96 11.06 -15.69
N LEU A 10 12.71 10.80 -14.40
CA LEU A 10 12.36 9.45 -13.92
C LEU A 10 10.96 9.32 -13.28
N GLY A 11 10.00 10.16 -13.68
CA GLY A 11 8.65 10.16 -13.10
C GLY A 11 7.85 8.86 -13.26
N ALA A 12 8.19 7.99 -14.22
CA ALA A 12 7.46 6.74 -14.48
C ALA A 12 8.04 5.50 -13.76
N ALA A 13 9.36 5.46 -13.51
CA ALA A 13 10.01 4.32 -12.86
C ALA A 13 9.60 4.19 -11.39
N SER A 14 9.28 5.34 -10.79
CA SER A 14 8.89 5.40 -9.40
C SER A 14 7.44 4.93 -9.20
N VAL A 15 6.46 5.31 -10.02
CA VAL A 15 5.08 4.77 -9.92
C VAL A 15 5.02 3.24 -10.06
N VAL A 16 5.83 2.68 -10.97
CA VAL A 16 5.97 1.22 -11.14
C VAL A 16 6.50 0.55 -9.87
N SER A 17 7.37 1.24 -9.13
CA SER A 17 7.90 0.76 -7.84
C SER A 17 6.85 0.80 -6.73
N ALA A 18 5.95 1.79 -6.73
CA ALA A 18 4.76 1.84 -5.84
C ALA A 18 3.91 0.60 -6.01
N GLN A 19 3.58 0.35 -7.27
CA GLN A 19 2.64 -0.67 -7.65
C GLN A 19 3.21 -2.04 -7.28
N ALA A 20 4.50 -2.25 -7.56
CA ALA A 20 5.21 -3.46 -7.17
C ALA A 20 5.24 -3.66 -5.64
N ALA A 21 5.50 -2.61 -4.86
CA ALA A 21 5.51 -2.68 -3.40
C ALA A 21 4.12 -3.00 -2.83
N CYS A 22 3.06 -2.37 -3.35
CA CYS A 22 1.70 -2.65 -2.93
C CYS A 22 1.24 -4.06 -3.36
N THR A 23 1.48 -4.48 -4.60
CA THR A 23 1.16 -5.85 -5.05
C THR A 23 1.89 -6.89 -4.19
N SER A 24 3.12 -6.61 -3.78
CA SER A 24 3.86 -7.46 -2.85
C SER A 24 3.24 -7.46 -1.44
N ALA A 25 2.78 -6.31 -0.95
CA ALA A 25 2.10 -6.20 0.35
C ALA A 25 0.75 -6.93 0.37
N VAL A 26 -0.08 -6.76 -0.68
CA VAL A 26 -1.37 -7.44 -0.84
C VAL A 26 -1.18 -8.95 -1.00
N SER A 27 -0.17 -9.37 -1.77
CA SER A 27 0.16 -10.80 -1.93
C SER A 27 0.75 -11.43 -0.67
N ALA A 28 1.36 -10.63 0.21
CA ALA A 28 1.88 -11.10 1.50
C ALA A 28 0.76 -11.30 2.54
N VAL A 29 -0.47 -10.87 2.26
CA VAL A 29 -1.60 -11.04 3.19
C VAL A 29 -1.95 -12.54 3.29
N PRO A 30 -1.82 -13.15 4.48
CA PRO A 30 -2.23 -14.52 4.71
C PRO A 30 -3.75 -14.67 4.65
N THR A 31 -4.23 -15.88 4.37
CA THR A 31 -5.66 -16.20 4.19
C THR A 31 -6.56 -15.76 5.34
N CYS A 32 -6.05 -15.68 6.57
CA CYS A 32 -6.77 -15.17 7.73
C CYS A 32 -7.19 -13.69 7.59
N GLY A 33 -6.46 -12.90 6.80
CA GLY A 33 -6.68 -11.46 6.60
C GLY A 33 -7.29 -11.14 5.23
N VAL A 34 -7.31 -12.11 4.31
CA VAL A 34 -7.84 -11.93 2.94
C VAL A 34 -9.31 -11.48 2.97
N SER A 35 -10.14 -12.04 3.85
CA SER A 35 -11.54 -11.62 3.98
C SER A 35 -11.67 -10.20 4.54
N CYS A 36 -10.77 -9.79 5.42
CA CYS A 36 -10.72 -8.43 5.96
C CYS A 36 -10.35 -7.40 4.89
N ILE A 37 -9.31 -7.70 4.10
CA ILE A 37 -8.89 -6.86 2.98
C ILE A 37 -10.00 -6.79 1.94
N ASN A 38 -10.56 -7.93 1.50
CA ASN A 38 -11.65 -7.91 0.53
C ASN A 38 -12.86 -7.10 1.00
N SER A 39 -13.21 -7.18 2.28
CA SER A 39 -14.33 -6.40 2.82
C SER A 39 -14.03 -4.89 2.85
N ALA A 40 -12.79 -4.51 3.15
CA ALA A 40 -12.35 -3.11 3.12
C ALA A 40 -12.23 -2.58 1.67
N VAL A 41 -11.67 -3.39 0.77
CA VAL A 41 -11.58 -3.11 -0.66
C VAL A 41 -12.97 -2.93 -1.25
N ALA A 42 -13.93 -3.79 -0.94
CA ALA A 42 -15.32 -3.65 -1.41
C ALA A 42 -16.00 -2.34 -0.94
N ALA A 43 -15.51 -1.72 0.14
CA ALA A 43 -16.01 -0.44 0.64
C ALA A 43 -15.40 0.78 -0.08
N HIS A 44 -14.23 0.62 -0.72
CA HIS A 44 -13.47 1.73 -1.32
C HIS A 44 -13.23 1.57 -2.84
N CYS A 45 -13.27 0.35 -3.34
CA CYS A 45 -12.97 -0.03 -4.72
C CYS A 45 -14.13 -0.84 -5.30
N THR A 46 -14.46 -0.54 -6.56
CA THR A 46 -15.41 -1.32 -7.34
C THR A 46 -14.62 -2.36 -8.15
N GLY A 47 -14.90 -3.64 -7.89
CA GLY A 47 -14.25 -4.79 -8.55
C GLY A 47 -13.30 -5.58 -7.64
N THR A 48 -13.23 -6.88 -7.86
CA THR A 48 -12.33 -7.80 -7.16
C THR A 48 -10.93 -7.71 -7.79
N ASN A 49 -9.87 -7.67 -6.98
CA ASN A 49 -8.46 -7.58 -7.42
C ASN A 49 -8.15 -6.33 -8.26
N ASN A 50 -8.79 -5.20 -7.95
CA ASN A 50 -8.49 -3.94 -8.59
C ASN A 50 -7.23 -3.31 -7.96
N TYR A 51 -6.06 -3.88 -8.27
CA TYR A 51 -4.77 -3.41 -7.71
C TYR A 51 -4.50 -1.93 -7.98
N ALA A 52 -5.01 -1.38 -9.08
CA ALA A 52 -4.90 0.06 -9.35
C ALA A 52 -5.64 0.88 -8.28
N CYS A 53 -6.85 0.45 -7.89
CA CYS A 53 -7.61 1.09 -6.82
C CYS A 53 -7.07 0.75 -5.42
N GLU A 54 -6.74 -0.52 -5.16
CA GLU A 54 -6.26 -0.97 -3.85
C GLU A 54 -4.95 -0.29 -3.46
N CYS A 55 -4.07 -0.07 -4.44
CA CYS A 55 -2.78 0.60 -4.26
C CYS A 55 -2.83 2.10 -4.53
N ALA A 56 -3.99 2.65 -4.91
CA ALA A 56 -4.16 4.09 -4.95
C ALA A 56 -3.94 4.62 -3.54
N PRO A 57 -3.15 5.67 -3.33
CA PRO A 57 -2.59 5.96 -2.02
C PRO A 57 -3.60 6.40 -0.97
N ALA A 58 -4.62 7.14 -1.40
CA ALA A 58 -5.75 7.50 -0.54
C ALA A 58 -6.53 6.24 -0.14
N THR A 59 -6.83 5.38 -1.12
CA THR A 59 -7.58 4.15 -0.93
C THR A 59 -6.84 3.14 -0.08
N PHE A 60 -5.55 2.92 -0.34
CA PHE A 60 -4.67 2.05 0.44
C PHE A 60 -4.75 2.46 1.91
N THR A 61 -4.51 3.74 2.23
CA THR A 61 -4.59 4.23 3.62
C THR A 61 -5.95 3.97 4.29
N SER A 62 -7.05 4.05 3.55
CA SER A 62 -8.39 3.73 4.04
C SER A 62 -8.60 2.23 4.24
N ILE A 63 -8.20 1.40 3.26
CA ILE A 63 -8.27 -0.06 3.32
C ILE A 63 -7.47 -0.57 4.52
N GLU A 64 -6.27 -0.05 4.70
CA GLU A 64 -5.36 -0.36 5.80
C GLU A 64 -6.00 -0.15 7.16
N ASN A 65 -6.58 1.04 7.39
CA ASN A 65 -7.23 1.37 8.66
C ASN A 65 -8.45 0.48 8.91
N ALA A 66 -9.23 0.21 7.86
CA ALA A 66 -10.41 -0.64 7.95
C ALA A 66 -10.04 -2.11 8.20
N ALA A 67 -9.03 -2.62 7.51
CA ALA A 67 -8.60 -4.00 7.59
C ALA A 67 -7.71 -4.28 8.81
N ALA A 68 -6.94 -3.32 9.32
CA ALA A 68 -6.03 -3.53 10.45
C ALA A 68 -6.75 -4.11 11.68
N ASN A 69 -7.87 -3.52 12.09
CA ASN A 69 -8.66 -4.01 13.22
C ASN A 69 -9.20 -5.43 12.98
N CYS A 70 -9.65 -5.71 11.75
CA CYS A 70 -10.16 -7.02 11.37
C CYS A 70 -9.04 -8.08 11.33
N VAL A 71 -7.89 -7.75 10.74
CA VAL A 71 -6.71 -8.63 10.65
C VAL A 71 -6.15 -8.93 12.03
N ILE A 72 -6.10 -7.95 12.94
CA ILE A 72 -5.69 -8.19 14.33
C ILE A 72 -6.62 -9.19 15.01
N GLY A 73 -7.93 -9.06 14.81
CA GLY A 73 -8.93 -9.98 15.37
C GLY A 73 -8.95 -11.38 14.75
N ALA A 74 -8.71 -11.48 13.44
CA ALA A 74 -8.83 -12.73 12.69
C ALA A 74 -7.51 -13.52 12.58
N CYS A 75 -6.38 -12.83 12.41
CA CYS A 75 -5.05 -13.44 12.23
C CYS A 75 -4.20 -13.45 13.51
N GLY A 76 -4.61 -12.71 14.53
CA GLY A 76 -3.82 -12.46 15.72
C GLY A 76 -2.74 -11.39 15.52
N LEU A 77 -2.28 -10.84 16.65
CA LEU A 77 -1.43 -9.65 16.67
C LEU A 77 -0.07 -9.85 15.96
N ILE A 78 0.53 -11.05 16.07
CA ILE A 78 1.84 -11.35 15.45
C ILE A 78 1.76 -11.29 13.92
N THR A 79 0.74 -11.94 13.35
CA THR A 79 0.51 -11.94 11.90
C THR A 79 0.15 -10.53 11.41
N ALA A 80 -0.70 -9.82 12.17
CA ALA A 80 -1.05 -8.44 11.86
C ALA A 80 0.17 -7.51 11.86
N THR A 81 1.12 -7.70 12.78
CA THR A 81 2.37 -6.91 12.80
C THR A 81 3.28 -7.19 11.61
N ALA A 82 3.35 -8.44 11.14
CA ALA A 82 4.14 -8.78 9.94
C ALA A 82 3.57 -8.11 8.68
N ILE A 83 2.24 -8.11 8.55
CA ILE A 83 1.53 -7.43 7.46
C ILE A 83 1.71 -5.91 7.59
N ALA A 84 1.52 -5.35 8.79
CA ALA A 84 1.70 -3.92 9.06
C ALA A 84 3.11 -3.42 8.75
N ALA A 85 4.15 -4.25 8.88
CA ALA A 85 5.51 -3.89 8.48
C ALA A 85 5.65 -3.74 6.95
N ALA A 86 5.01 -4.62 6.17
CA ALA A 86 4.97 -4.49 4.71
C ALA A 86 4.21 -3.22 4.30
N TRP A 87 3.15 -2.91 5.02
CA TRP A 87 2.30 -1.74 4.83
C TRP A 87 3.02 -0.42 5.14
N LEU A 88 3.77 -0.37 6.24
CA LEU A 88 4.63 0.76 6.56
C LEU A 88 5.65 1.01 5.45
N SER A 89 6.26 -0.04 4.90
CA SER A 89 7.23 0.08 3.80
C SER A 89 6.60 0.77 2.57
N PHE A 90 5.34 0.49 2.26
CA PHE A 90 4.60 1.20 1.21
C PHE A 90 4.31 2.65 1.61
N LYS A 91 3.95 2.91 2.87
CA LYS A 91 3.65 4.26 3.37
C LYS A 91 4.89 5.17 3.40
N ASP A 92 6.04 4.64 3.82
CA ASP A 92 7.33 5.31 3.78
C ASP A 92 7.72 5.64 2.34
N TRP A 93 7.60 4.67 1.44
CA TRP A 93 7.81 4.89 0.01
C TRP A 93 6.89 5.98 -0.56
N HIS A 94 5.61 5.98 -0.16
CA HIS A 94 4.65 7.00 -0.58
C HIS A 94 4.98 8.39 -0.03
N LYS A 95 5.52 8.46 1.20
CA LYS A 95 6.01 9.71 1.80
C LYS A 95 7.22 10.25 1.04
N ASP A 96 8.21 9.40 0.75
CA ASP A 96 9.38 9.76 -0.07
C ASP A 96 8.93 10.33 -1.42
N MET A 97 8.03 9.64 -2.11
CA MET A 97 7.50 10.04 -3.41
C MET A 97 6.77 11.39 -3.41
N ARG A 98 6.09 11.71 -2.30
CA ARG A 98 5.44 13.01 -2.11
C ARG A 98 6.49 14.10 -1.90
N GLU A 99 7.53 13.79 -1.13
CA GLU A 99 8.63 14.71 -0.83
C GLU A 99 9.46 15.04 -2.09
N TYR A 100 9.61 14.07 -2.99
CA TYR A 100 10.22 14.27 -4.30
C TYR A 100 9.27 14.85 -5.37
N GLY A 101 8.02 15.16 -5.03
CA GLY A 101 7.05 15.79 -5.95
C GLY A 101 6.71 14.95 -7.20
N MET A 102 6.97 13.65 -7.18
CA MET A 102 6.71 12.73 -8.29
C MET A 102 5.31 12.12 -8.25
N LEU A 103 4.61 12.23 -7.12
CA LEU A 103 3.17 12.03 -7.05
C LEU A 103 2.49 13.33 -7.53
N LEU A 104 2.26 13.43 -8.84
CA LEU A 104 1.23 14.35 -9.33
C LEU A 104 -0.08 13.87 -8.70
N ALA A 105 -0.65 14.74 -7.87
CA ALA A 105 -1.99 14.56 -7.34
C ALA A 105 -2.95 14.38 -8.53
N GLU A 106 -3.45 13.16 -8.69
CA GLU A 106 -4.75 12.92 -9.32
C GLU A 106 -5.86 13.08 -8.27
#